data_AF-A0AAW2W5C3-F1
#
_entry.id   AF-A0AAW2W5C3-F1
#
_cell.length_a   1.000
_cell.length_b   1.000
_cell.length_c   1.000
_cell.angle_alpha   90.00
_cell.angle_beta   90.00
_cell.angle_gamma   90.00
#
_symmetry.space_group_name_H-M   'P 1'
#
loop_
_entity.id
_entity.type
_entity.pdbx_description
1 polymer ?
#
loop_
_entity_poly.entity_id
_entity_poly.type
_entity_poly.pdbx_seq_one_letter_code
_entity_poly.pdbx_strand_id
1 'polypeptide(L)'
;MGGNPTQLSFATRETQSICSRISENHPLPVDMWTSDDETRKTTGPTLSLACPLANQVISEIKFASFGTPRGTCGSFGHGRCSSRMARSVVKRLA
;
A
#
# COMPACT_ATOMS: atom_id res chain seq x y z
N MET A 1 7.78 27.92 -39.72
CA MET A 1 8.24 26.61 -39.19
C MET A 1 7.28 26.20 -38.07
N GLY A 2 6.36 25.26 -38.32
CA GLY A 2 5.39 24.78 -37.34
C GLY A 2 5.46 23.26 -37.25
N GLY A 3 5.67 22.73 -36.05
CA GLY A 3 5.76 21.28 -35.78
C GLY A 3 4.38 20.66 -35.58
N ASN A 4 4.26 19.37 -35.88
CA ASN A 4 3.00 18.63 -35.74
C ASN A 4 2.69 18.38 -34.25
N PRO A 5 1.61 18.96 -33.68
CA PRO A 5 1.27 18.82 -32.26
C PRO A 5 0.88 17.40 -31.85
N THR A 6 0.55 16.52 -32.81
CA THR A 6 0.16 15.12 -32.53
C THR A 6 1.33 14.23 -32.12
N GLN A 7 2.57 14.71 -32.19
CA GLN A 7 3.74 13.99 -31.69
C GLN A 7 3.98 14.17 -30.18
N LEU A 8 3.13 14.96 -29.49
CA LEU A 8 3.19 15.10 -28.04
C LEU A 8 2.72 13.78 -27.38
N SER A 9 3.60 13.18 -26.58
CA SER A 9 3.27 12.05 -25.72
C SER A 9 3.44 12.44 -24.26
N PHE A 10 2.51 12.02 -23.41
CA PHE A 10 2.57 12.24 -21.98
C PHE A 10 3.20 11.03 -21.31
N ALA A 11 4.36 11.22 -20.67
CA ALA A 11 4.99 10.21 -19.85
C ALA A 11 4.57 10.40 -18.39
N THR A 12 4.10 9.34 -17.75
CA THR A 12 3.90 9.31 -16.30
C THR A 12 5.26 9.08 -15.64
N ARG A 13 5.71 10.04 -14.82
CA ARG A 13 6.95 9.89 -14.06
C ARG A 13 6.66 9.09 -12.79
N GLU A 14 7.24 7.91 -12.66
CA GLU A 14 7.24 7.16 -11.40
C GLU A 14 8.16 7.90 -10.42
N THR A 15 7.57 8.64 -9.48
CA THR A 15 8.33 9.56 -8.63
C THR A 15 8.93 8.88 -7.41
N GLN A 16 8.25 7.87 -6.83
CA GLN A 16 8.70 7.15 -5.65
C GLN A 16 7.86 5.88 -5.40
N SER A 17 8.47 4.80 -4.94
CA SER A 17 7.73 3.65 -4.39
C SER A 17 7.59 3.81 -2.88
N ILE A 18 6.36 3.77 -2.38
CA ILE A 18 6.07 3.70 -0.94
C ILE A 18 5.87 2.26 -0.52
N CYS A 19 6.18 1.94 0.73
CA CYS A 19 5.97 0.62 1.28
C CYS A 19 5.60 0.73 2.76
N SER A 20 5.02 -0.33 3.31
CA SER A 20 4.82 -0.47 4.75
C SER A 20 4.72 -1.94 5.13
N ARG A 21 4.89 -2.24 6.42
CA ARG A 21 4.71 -3.57 7.02
C ARG A 21 3.98 -3.40 8.34
N ILE A 22 2.94 -4.21 8.54
CA ILE A 22 2.21 -4.31 9.80
C ILE A 22 2.18 -5.77 10.26
N SER A 23 2.02 -5.97 11.57
CA SER A 23 1.86 -7.27 12.21
C SER A 23 0.49 -7.33 12.89
N GLU A 24 -0.05 -8.53 13.09
CA GLU A 24 -1.30 -8.76 13.83
C GLU A 24 -1.24 -8.24 15.28
N ASN A 25 -0.03 -8.08 15.83
CA ASN A 25 0.19 -7.52 17.16
C ASN A 25 0.47 -6.01 17.14
N HIS A 26 0.42 -5.36 15.98
CA HIS A 26 0.67 -3.92 15.90
C HIS A 26 -0.48 -3.17 16.60
N PRO A 27 -0.18 -2.22 17.49
CA PRO A 27 -1.21 -1.47 18.19
C PRO A 27 -2.06 -0.67 17.20
N LEU A 28 -3.29 -0.39 17.62
CA LEU A 28 -4.16 0.47 16.83
C LEU A 28 -3.56 1.88 16.72
N PRO A 29 -3.77 2.59 15.60
CA PRO A 29 -3.51 4.01 15.51
C PRO A 29 -4.20 4.77 16.67
N VAL A 30 -3.51 5.76 17.24
CA VAL A 30 -3.96 6.47 18.45
C VAL A 30 -5.30 7.20 18.24
N ASP A 31 -5.53 7.70 17.03
CA ASP A 31 -6.78 8.32 16.60
C ASP A 31 -7.96 7.34 16.53
N MET A 32 -7.70 6.03 16.46
CA MET A 32 -8.72 4.99 16.50
C MET A 32 -8.95 4.42 17.91
N TRP A 33 -8.28 4.96 18.94
CA TRP A 33 -8.48 4.49 20.31
C TRP A 33 -9.83 4.96 20.84
N THR A 34 -10.62 4.00 21.27
CA THR A 34 -11.95 4.24 21.84
C THR A 34 -12.10 3.47 23.14
N SER A 35 -12.93 4.02 24.04
CA SER A 35 -13.35 3.36 25.27
C SER A 35 -14.48 2.36 25.05
N ASP A 36 -15.06 2.33 23.85
CA ASP A 36 -16.10 1.38 23.46
C ASP A 36 -15.50 -0.02 23.21
N ASP A 37 -15.93 -0.99 24.03
CA ASP A 37 -15.39 -2.34 24.04
C ASP A 37 -15.72 -3.13 22.75
N GLU A 38 -16.89 -2.87 22.16
CA GLU A 38 -17.33 -3.51 20.91
C GLU A 38 -16.54 -2.99 19.70
N THR A 39 -16.26 -1.70 19.67
CA THR A 39 -15.41 -1.08 18.64
C THR A 39 -13.96 -1.54 18.79
N ARG A 40 -13.47 -1.71 20.02
CA ARG A 40 -12.13 -2.28 20.28
C ARG A 40 -11.98 -3.73 19.80
N LYS A 41 -13.01 -4.56 19.91
CA LYS A 41 -12.99 -5.96 19.43
C LYS A 41 -12.96 -6.08 17.91
N THR A 42 -13.54 -5.11 17.22
CA THR A 42 -13.68 -5.12 15.75
C THR A 42 -12.56 -4.38 15.05
N THR A 43 -11.82 -3.51 15.76
CA THR A 43 -10.72 -2.75 15.17
C THR A 43 -9.43 -3.57 15.20
N GLY A 44 -8.93 -3.90 14.01
CA GLY A 44 -7.67 -4.61 13.83
C GLY A 44 -6.51 -3.68 13.41
N PRO A 45 -5.28 -4.18 13.44
CA PRO A 45 -4.12 -3.47 12.91
C PRO A 45 -4.36 -2.98 11.48
N THR A 46 -4.22 -1.68 11.27
CA THR A 46 -4.52 -1.04 9.98
C THR A 46 -3.25 -0.42 9.40
N LEU A 47 -3.01 -0.68 8.11
CA LEU A 47 -1.90 -0.13 7.35
C LEU A 47 -2.42 0.91 6.37
N SER A 48 -1.99 2.15 6.55
CA SER A 48 -2.33 3.27 5.67
C SER A 48 -1.17 3.59 4.74
N LEU A 49 -1.45 3.69 3.43
CA LEU A 49 -0.51 4.16 2.42
C LEU A 49 -1.06 5.45 1.81
N ALA A 50 -0.22 6.47 1.75
CA ALA A 50 -0.55 7.75 1.15
C ALA A 50 0.64 8.24 0.32
N CYS A 51 0.33 8.90 -0.79
CA CYS A 51 1.36 9.61 -1.54
C CYS A 51 1.73 10.90 -0.79
N PRO A 52 3.01 11.32 -0.83
CA PRO A 52 3.46 12.51 -0.13
C PRO A 52 2.87 13.82 -0.69
N LEU A 53 2.48 13.85 -1.96
CA LEU A 53 1.86 15.02 -2.60
C LEU A 53 0.40 14.74 -2.98
N ALA A 54 -0.46 15.75 -2.85
CA ALA A 54 -1.90 15.64 -3.09
C ALA A 54 -2.28 15.26 -4.54
N ASN A 55 -1.39 15.51 -5.52
CA ASN A 55 -1.61 15.20 -6.94
C ASN A 55 -1.01 13.85 -7.36
N GLN A 56 -0.49 13.08 -6.42
CA GLN A 56 0.06 11.75 -6.68
C GLN A 56 -0.97 10.68 -6.34
N VAL A 57 -1.06 9.68 -7.21
CA VAL A 57 -1.93 8.51 -7.02
C VAL A 57 -1.09 7.24 -7.04
N ILE A 58 -1.54 6.23 -6.32
CA ILE A 58 -0.94 4.90 -6.36
C ILE A 58 -1.40 4.25 -7.67
N SER A 59 -0.51 4.14 -8.65
CA SER A 59 -0.83 3.57 -9.96
C SER A 59 -0.63 2.05 -10.05
N GLU A 60 0.27 1.50 -9.24
CA GLU A 60 0.61 0.08 -9.28
C GLU A 60 0.99 -0.48 -7.90
N ILE A 61 0.53 -1.70 -7.63
CA ILE A 61 0.99 -2.51 -6.49
C ILE A 61 2.11 -3.44 -6.94
N LYS A 62 3.36 -3.06 -6.62
CA LYS A 62 4.57 -3.84 -6.94
C LYS A 62 4.64 -5.16 -6.19
N PHE A 63 4.29 -5.17 -4.90
CA PHE A 63 4.35 -6.34 -4.03
C PHE A 63 3.26 -6.29 -2.95
N ALA A 64 2.68 -7.45 -2.62
CA ALA A 64 1.80 -7.63 -1.48
C ALA A 64 1.87 -9.09 -1.00
N SER A 65 2.00 -9.30 0.31
CA SER A 65 2.03 -10.62 0.93
C SER A 65 1.36 -10.57 2.31
N PHE A 66 0.62 -11.62 2.63
CA PHE A 66 0.02 -11.84 3.94
C PHE A 66 0.47 -13.19 4.49
N GLY A 67 0.98 -13.22 5.72
CA GLY A 67 1.62 -14.38 6.34
C GLY A 67 2.98 -14.02 6.92
N THR A 68 4.05 -14.61 6.39
CA THR A 68 5.42 -14.48 6.94
C THR A 68 6.40 -13.81 5.96
N PRO A 69 6.13 -12.58 5.47
CA PRO A 69 7.01 -11.93 4.51
C PRO A 69 8.40 -11.66 5.09
N ARG A 70 9.42 -11.71 4.23
CA ARG A 70 10.83 -11.46 4.56
C ARG A 70 11.33 -10.19 3.85
N GLY A 71 12.50 -9.71 4.26
CA GLY A 71 13.11 -8.51 3.71
C GLY A 71 12.58 -7.22 4.33
N THR A 72 12.96 -6.09 3.74
CA THR A 72 12.66 -4.73 4.21
C THR A 72 12.01 -3.91 3.09
N CYS A 73 11.69 -2.65 3.37
CA CYS A 73 11.14 -1.75 2.38
C CYS A 73 11.96 -1.74 1.08
N GLY A 74 11.29 -1.92 -0.06
CA GLY A 74 11.95 -2.00 -1.38
C GLY A 74 12.54 -3.38 -1.72
N SER A 75 12.59 -4.31 -0.78
CA SER A 75 13.14 -5.67 -0.98
C SER A 75 12.26 -6.77 -0.36
N PHE A 76 10.97 -6.52 -0.18
CA PHE A 76 10.06 -7.51 0.38
C PHE A 76 9.94 -8.74 -0.51
N GLY A 77 9.95 -9.91 0.14
CA GLY A 77 9.76 -11.21 -0.50
C GLY A 77 8.79 -12.09 0.27
N HIS A 78 8.24 -13.08 -0.44
CA HIS A 78 7.40 -14.10 0.19
C HIS A 78 8.22 -14.95 1.17
N GLY A 79 7.61 -15.33 2.29
CA GLY A 79 8.17 -16.36 3.18
C GLY A 79 7.44 -17.69 3.06
N ARG A 80 7.63 -18.53 4.08
CA ARG A 80 7.11 -19.91 4.10
C ARG A 80 5.58 -19.96 4.09
N CYS A 81 4.94 -19.08 4.86
CA CYS A 81 3.50 -18.85 4.83
C CYS A 81 3.22 -17.60 3.99
N SER A 82 2.43 -17.75 2.93
CA SER A 82 1.95 -16.64 2.12
C SER A 82 0.59 -16.95 1.51
N SER A 83 -0.36 -16.01 1.63
CA SER A 83 -1.63 -16.07 0.91
C SER A 83 -1.46 -15.74 -0.58
N ARG A 84 -2.09 -16.54 -1.46
CA ARG A 84 -2.15 -16.27 -2.90
C ARG A 84 -3.10 -15.12 -3.26
N MET A 85 -4.03 -14.77 -2.36
CA MET A 85 -5.03 -13.73 -2.57
C MET A 85 -4.59 -12.35 -2.11
N ALA A 86 -3.47 -12.25 -1.37
CA ALA A 86 -3.03 -10.98 -0.80
C ALA A 86 -2.93 -9.86 -1.85
N ARG A 87 -2.32 -10.16 -3.01
CA ARG A 87 -2.15 -9.18 -4.08
C ARG A 87 -3.46 -8.81 -4.77
N SER A 88 -4.39 -9.74 -4.97
CA SER A 88 -5.67 -9.44 -5.62
C SER A 88 -6.58 -8.59 -4.72
N VAL A 89 -6.56 -8.85 -3.41
CA VAL A 89 -7.30 -8.06 -2.43
C VAL A 89 -6.77 -6.63 -2.39
N VAL A 90 -5.45 -6.44 -2.24
CA VAL A 90 -4.85 -5.10 -2.17
C VAL A 90 -5.10 -4.31 -3.46
N LYS A 91 -4.99 -4.95 -4.64
CA LYS A 91 -5.29 -4.29 -5.92
C LYS A 91 -6.73 -3.80 -6.06
N ARG A 92 -7.69 -4.39 -5.35
CA ARG A 92 -9.10 -3.98 -5.39
C ARG A 92 -9.37 -2.76 -4.49
N LEU A 93 -8.49 -2.51 -3.52
CA LEU A 93 -8.62 -1.45 -2.53
C LEU A 93 -7.81 -0.19 -2.89
N ALA A 94 -6.96 -0.27 -3.91
CA ALA A 94 -6.11 0.82 -4.39
C ALA A 94 -6.84 1.69 -5.41
#